data_AF-A0A6J4QLQ3-F1
#
_entry.id   AF-A0A6J4QLQ3-F1
#
_cell.length_a   1.000
_cell.length_b   1.000
_cell.length_c   1.000
_cell.angle_alpha   90.00
_cell.angle_beta   90.00
_cell.angle_gamma   90.00
#
_symmetry.space_group_name_H-M   'P 1'
#
loop_
_entity.id
_entity.type
_entity.pdbx_description
1 polymer ?
#
loop_
_entity_poly.entity_id
_entity_poly.type
_entity_poly.pdbx_seq_one_letter_code
_entity_poly.pdbx_strand_id
1 'polypeptide(L)'
;MTPSRARRQGSPSRRGRLGLWIGRILVALVGLVVVVLLAGLLYQFVATRLAYREYPAPGEMVAVSGHGMQLYCAGKARGGPTVVMDSGIGGGVLDWQTVQPKVAEFARVCSYD
;
A
#
# COMPACT_ATOMS: atom_id res chain seq x y z
N MET A 1 -64.57 -15.92 -48.00
CA MET A 1 -63.28 -16.57 -48.31
C MET A 1 -62.16 -15.56 -48.14
N THR A 2 -61.42 -15.68 -47.04
CA THR A 2 -60.08 -15.12 -46.76
C THR A 2 -59.00 -15.96 -47.52
N PRO A 3 -57.68 -15.61 -47.60
CA PRO A 3 -56.96 -14.82 -46.59
C PRO A 3 -55.79 -13.89 -47.03
N SER A 4 -55.51 -12.96 -46.12
CA SER A 4 -54.19 -12.65 -45.53
C SER A 4 -53.04 -12.14 -46.42
N ARG A 5 -52.76 -10.83 -46.32
CA ARG A 5 -51.44 -10.24 -46.62
C ARG A 5 -50.39 -10.78 -45.63
N ALA A 6 -49.46 -11.59 -46.13
CA ALA A 6 -48.29 -12.04 -45.40
C ALA A 6 -47.36 -10.85 -45.07
N ARG A 7 -47.23 -10.54 -43.78
CA ARG A 7 -46.28 -9.56 -43.24
C ARG A 7 -44.87 -10.14 -43.31
N ARG A 8 -44.00 -9.61 -44.18
CA ARG A 8 -42.56 -9.95 -44.18
C ARG A 8 -41.94 -9.54 -42.85
N GLN A 9 -41.64 -10.52 -42.01
CA GLN A 9 -40.81 -10.33 -40.81
C GLN A 9 -39.34 -10.36 -41.25
N GLY A 10 -38.69 -9.19 -41.28
CA GLY A 10 -37.24 -9.11 -41.45
C GLY A 10 -36.55 -9.67 -40.22
N SER A 11 -35.77 -10.74 -40.37
CA SER A 11 -34.95 -11.26 -39.27
C SER A 11 -33.83 -10.25 -38.96
N PRO A 12 -33.51 -9.98 -37.68
CA PRO A 12 -32.43 -9.08 -37.35
C PRO A 12 -31.10 -9.67 -37.84
N SER A 13 -30.36 -8.87 -38.61
CA SER A 13 -29.11 -9.28 -39.25
C SER A 13 -28.13 -9.88 -38.23
N ARG A 14 -27.51 -11.02 -38.55
CA ARG A 14 -26.54 -11.70 -37.67
C ARG A 14 -25.38 -10.79 -37.23
N ARG A 15 -25.03 -9.77 -38.03
CA ARG A 15 -23.99 -8.77 -37.75
C ARG A 15 -24.32 -7.85 -36.56
N GLY A 16 -25.59 -7.45 -36.39
CA GLY A 16 -26.00 -6.59 -35.27
C GLY A 16 -25.96 -7.32 -33.92
N ARG A 17 -26.24 -8.62 -33.91
CA ARG A 17 -26.15 -9.44 -32.70
C ARG A 17 -24.70 -9.60 -32.24
N LEU A 18 -23.75 -9.87 -33.13
CA LEU A 18 -22.33 -10.08 -32.77
C LEU A 18 -21.68 -8.85 -32.11
N GLY A 19 -21.96 -7.64 -32.61
CA GLY A 19 -21.44 -6.40 -32.02
C GLY A 19 -21.97 -6.11 -30.61
N LEU A 20 -23.24 -6.44 -30.36
CA LEU A 20 -23.83 -6.35 -29.02
C LEU A 20 -23.19 -7.35 -28.04
N TRP A 21 -22.84 -8.55 -28.49
CA TRP A 21 -22.12 -9.54 -27.66
C TRP A 21 -20.69 -9.10 -27.35
N ILE A 22 -19.95 -8.58 -28.33
CA ILE A 22 -18.59 -8.05 -28.12
C ILE A 22 -18.61 -6.89 -27.12
N GLY A 23 -19.56 -5.95 -27.26
CA GLY A 23 -19.72 -4.85 -26.31
C GLY A 23 -20.01 -5.33 -24.88
N ARG A 24 -20.86 -6.36 -24.72
CA ARG A 24 -21.14 -6.97 -23.41
C ARG A 24 -19.91 -7.64 -22.80
N ILE A 25 -19.10 -8.33 -23.61
CA ILE A 25 -17.85 -8.95 -23.14
C ILE A 25 -16.86 -7.88 -22.68
N LEU A 26 -16.69 -6.80 -23.46
CA LEU A 26 -15.80 -5.71 -23.07
C LEU A 26 -16.24 -5.03 -21.76
N VAL A 27 -17.54 -4.76 -21.61
CA VAL A 27 -18.08 -4.19 -20.36
C VAL A 27 -17.88 -5.15 -19.18
N ALA A 28 -18.07 -6.45 -19.38
CA ALA A 28 -17.83 -7.44 -18.33
C ALA A 28 -16.34 -7.52 -17.94
N LEU A 29 -15.43 -7.46 -18.92
CA LEU A 29 -13.99 -7.44 -18.67
C LEU A 29 -13.56 -6.17 -17.92
N VAL A 30 -14.05 -5.00 -18.35
CA VAL A 30 -13.79 -3.74 -17.65
C VAL A 30 -14.35 -3.80 -16.23
N GLY A 31 -15.57 -4.30 -16.05
CA GLY A 31 -16.18 -4.50 -14.73
C GLY A 31 -15.34 -5.42 -13.85
N LEU A 32 -14.84 -6.54 -14.38
CA LEU A 32 -13.96 -7.45 -13.66
C LEU A 32 -12.65 -6.77 -13.24
N VAL A 33 -12.00 -6.02 -14.15
CA VAL A 33 -10.78 -5.27 -13.84
C VAL A 33 -11.04 -4.26 -12.72
N VAL A 34 -12.15 -3.50 -12.79
CA VAL A 34 -12.54 -2.55 -11.75
C VAL A 34 -12.75 -3.27 -10.41
N VAL A 35 -13.44 -4.41 -10.39
CA VAL A 35 -13.65 -5.19 -9.16
C VAL A 35 -12.33 -5.67 -8.57
N VAL A 36 -11.40 -6.17 -9.37
CA VAL A 36 -10.07 -6.62 -8.90
C VAL A 36 -9.28 -5.44 -8.33
N LEU A 37 -9.28 -4.28 -8.98
CA LEU A 37 -8.59 -3.09 -8.48
C LEU A 37 -9.19 -2.60 -7.16
N LEU A 38 -10.52 -2.56 -7.04
CA LEU A 38 -11.18 -2.17 -5.79
C LEU A 38 -10.89 -3.15 -4.65
N ALA A 39 -10.87 -4.46 -4.94
CA ALA A 39 -10.48 -5.46 -3.96
C ALA A 39 -9.01 -5.28 -3.53
N GLY A 40 -8.10 -5.00 -4.48
CA GLY A 40 -6.70 -4.72 -4.20
C GLY A 40 -6.50 -3.47 -3.34
N LEU A 41 -7.21 -2.38 -3.64
CA LEU A 41 -7.18 -1.15 -2.85
C LEU A 41 -7.70 -1.37 -1.43
N LEU A 42 -8.82 -2.10 -1.28
CA LEU A 42 -9.36 -2.44 0.03
C LEU A 42 -8.39 -3.30 0.83
N TYR A 43 -7.79 -4.32 0.19
CA TYR A 43 -6.79 -5.17 0.80
C TYR A 43 -5.58 -4.36 1.28
N GLN A 44 -5.00 -3.52 0.41
CA GLN A 44 -3.88 -2.66 0.76
C GLN A 44 -4.23 -1.74 1.93
N PHE A 45 -5.39 -1.09 1.90
CA PHE A 45 -5.83 -0.21 2.96
C PHE A 45 -5.91 -0.93 4.32
N VAL A 46 -6.53 -2.11 4.35
CA VAL A 46 -6.68 -2.90 5.58
C VAL A 46 -5.34 -3.46 6.05
N ALA A 47 -4.56 -4.06 5.16
CA ALA A 47 -3.27 -4.66 5.48
C ALA A 47 -2.28 -3.61 6.02
N THR A 48 -2.19 -2.45 5.39
CA THR A 48 -1.34 -1.34 5.85
C THR A 48 -1.78 -0.84 7.23
N ARG A 49 -3.09 -0.71 7.48
CA ARG A 49 -3.60 -0.29 8.79
C ARG A 49 -3.31 -1.30 9.90
N LEU A 50 -3.37 -2.60 9.59
CA LEU A 50 -2.99 -3.65 10.54
C LEU A 50 -1.48 -3.62 10.80
N ALA A 51 -0.66 -3.51 9.75
CA ALA A 51 0.80 -3.45 9.89
C ALA A 51 1.25 -2.28 10.78
N TYR A 52 0.70 -1.07 10.61
CA TYR A 52 1.04 0.08 11.46
C TYR A 52 0.62 -0.10 12.94
N ARG A 53 -0.39 -0.93 13.21
CA ARG A 53 -0.84 -1.22 14.57
C ARG A 53 0.01 -2.29 15.23
N GLU A 54 0.39 -3.31 14.48
CA GLU A 54 1.16 -4.45 14.99
C GLU A 54 2.66 -4.13 15.09
N TYR A 55 3.15 -3.26 14.21
CA TYR A 55 4.55 -2.83 14.14
C TYR A 55 4.64 -1.30 14.21
N PRO A 56 4.42 -0.69 15.39
CA PRO A 56 4.64 0.74 15.56
C PRO A 56 6.10 1.10 15.31
N ALA A 57 6.33 2.28 14.70
CA ALA A 57 7.69 2.78 14.48
C ALA A 57 8.44 2.90 15.82
N PRO A 58 9.67 2.37 15.92
CA PRO A 58 10.44 2.41 17.17
C PRO A 58 10.91 3.83 17.46
N GLY A 59 10.85 4.24 18.73
CA GLY A 59 11.28 5.56 19.17
C GLY A 59 10.16 6.59 19.21
N GLU A 60 10.53 7.86 19.08
CA GLU A 60 9.64 9.01 19.19
C GLU A 60 9.96 10.06 18.14
N MET A 61 8.96 10.86 17.76
CA MET A 61 9.15 12.04 16.91
C MET A 61 9.52 13.24 17.79
N VAL A 62 10.72 13.79 17.58
CA VAL A 62 11.20 14.99 18.28
C VAL A 62 11.24 16.19 17.33
N ALA A 63 10.95 17.39 17.84
CA ALA A 63 11.05 18.61 17.06
C ALA A 63 12.47 19.18 17.12
N VAL A 64 13.14 19.28 15.97
CA VAL A 64 14.47 19.87 15.81
C VAL A 64 14.38 20.99 14.78
N SER A 65 14.63 22.23 15.20
CA SER A 65 14.57 23.42 14.33
C SER A 65 13.27 23.51 13.50
N GLY A 66 12.13 23.15 14.10
CA GLY A 66 10.81 23.15 13.46
C GLY A 66 10.49 21.94 12.59
N HIS A 67 11.40 20.96 12.48
CA HIS A 67 11.19 19.72 11.73
C HIS A 67 10.99 18.55 12.69
N GLY A 68 10.07 17.65 12.36
CA GLY A 68 9.93 16.39 13.08
C GLY A 68 11.02 15.43 12.64
N MET A 69 11.77 14.88 13.60
CA MET A 69 12.85 13.93 13.40
C MET A 69 12.53 12.66 14.19
N GLN A 70 12.63 11.50 13.58
CA GLN A 70 12.41 10.23 14.28
C GLN A 70 13.67 9.93 15.08
N LEU A 71 13.54 9.72 16.39
CA LEU A 71 14.64 9.42 17.28
C LEU A 71 14.36 8.11 18.02
N TYR A 72 15.23 7.12 17.85
CA TYR A 72 15.16 5.85 18.54
C TYR A 72 16.38 5.62 19.42
N CYS A 73 16.20 5.73 20.73
CA CYS A 73 17.26 5.48 21.72
C CYS A 73 17.08 4.14 22.45
N ALA A 74 18.18 3.45 22.72
CA ALA A 74 18.25 2.22 23.50
C ALA A 74 19.42 2.25 24.50
N GLY A 75 19.37 1.36 25.49
CA GLY A 75 20.40 1.26 26.54
C GLY A 75 20.26 2.32 27.63
N LYS A 76 21.12 2.23 28.65
CA LYS A 76 21.14 3.17 29.79
C LYS A 76 22.40 4.03 29.75
N ALA A 77 22.29 5.29 30.17
CA ALA A 77 23.46 6.14 30.41
C ALA A 77 24.24 5.58 31.62
N ARG A 78 25.50 5.16 31.40
CA ARG A 78 26.38 4.61 32.44
C ARG A 78 27.55 5.54 32.77
N GLY A 79 27.36 6.85 32.62
CA GLY A 79 28.43 7.85 32.77
C GLY A 79 29.43 7.91 31.61
N GLY A 80 29.31 7.04 30.61
CA GLY A 80 30.05 7.10 29.33
C GLY A 80 29.34 7.95 28.26
N PRO A 81 29.96 8.15 27.10
CA PRO A 81 29.39 8.96 26.02
C PRO A 81 28.09 8.35 25.49
N THR A 82 27.22 9.21 24.97
CA THR A 82 26.08 8.75 24.16
C THR A 82 26.56 8.55 22.73
N VAL A 83 26.27 7.38 22.15
CA VAL A 83 26.56 7.08 20.74
C VAL A 83 25.38 7.53 19.89
N VAL A 84 25.65 8.32 18.86
CA VAL A 84 24.64 8.74 17.87
C VAL A 84 24.94 8.05 16.55
N MET A 85 23.94 7.41 15.98
CA MET A 85 24.00 6.68 14.73
C MET A 85 23.29 7.46 13.64
N ASP A 86 24.07 7.84 12.63
CA ASP A 86 23.60 8.55 11.45
C ASP A 86 23.49 7.56 10.29
N SER A 87 22.46 7.74 9.47
CA SER A 87 22.24 6.95 8.27
C SER A 87 22.51 7.78 7.04
N GLY A 88 23.02 7.13 5.99
CA GLY A 88 23.26 7.80 4.71
C GLY A 88 21.95 8.19 3.99
N ILE A 89 22.09 8.82 2.82
CA ILE A 89 20.95 9.23 1.98
C ILE A 89 20.03 8.03 1.70
N GLY A 90 18.75 8.18 2.05
CA GLY A 90 17.71 7.16 1.85
C GLY A 90 17.70 6.05 2.91
N GLY A 91 18.57 6.14 3.91
CA GLY A 91 18.60 5.27 5.07
C GLY A 91 17.85 5.87 6.27
N GLY A 92 17.82 5.14 7.38
CA GLY A 92 17.21 5.57 8.63
C GLY A 92 17.45 4.60 9.78
N VAL A 93 16.62 4.67 10.82
CA VAL A 93 16.73 3.87 12.07
C VAL A 93 16.96 2.37 11.84
N LEU A 94 16.42 1.80 10.75
CA LEU A 94 16.53 0.38 10.43
C LEU A 94 17.91 -0.07 9.92
N ASP A 95 18.75 0.84 9.44
CA ASP A 95 20.11 0.50 9.00
C ASP A 95 20.95 -0.04 10.15
N TRP A 96 20.64 0.41 11.37
CA TRP A 96 21.35 0.08 12.58
C TRP A 96 20.71 -1.05 13.39
N GLN A 97 19.65 -1.70 12.87
CA GLN A 97 18.85 -2.69 13.62
C GLN A 97 19.65 -3.87 14.20
N THR A 98 20.79 -4.22 13.60
CA THR A 98 21.66 -5.33 14.07
C THR A 98 22.82 -4.86 14.94
N VAL A 99 23.14 -3.56 14.93
CA VAL A 99 24.30 -2.96 15.63
C VAL A 99 23.83 -2.25 16.90
N GLN A 100 22.79 -1.43 16.80
CA GLN A 100 22.26 -0.64 17.91
C GLN A 100 21.94 -1.49 19.15
N PRO A 101 21.32 -2.70 19.05
CA PRO A 101 21.08 -3.53 20.23
C PRO A 101 22.36 -3.95 20.95
N LYS A 102 23.44 -4.23 20.21
CA LYS A 102 24.73 -4.63 20.79
C LYS A 102 25.43 -3.47 21.48
N VAL A 103 25.34 -2.27 20.89
CA VAL A 103 25.88 -1.05 21.51
C VAL A 103 25.10 -0.68 22.78
N ALA A 104 23.78 -0.91 22.77
CA ALA A 104 22.90 -0.65 23.91
C ALA A 104 23.24 -1.47 25.17
N GLU A 105 23.98 -2.57 25.04
CA GLU A 105 24.44 -3.39 26.16
C GLU A 105 25.46 -2.66 27.05
N PHE A 106 26.26 -1.75 26.46
CA PHE A 106 27.36 -1.07 27.15
C PHE A 106 27.29 0.47 27.12
N ALA A 107 26.47 1.08 26.25
CA ALA A 107 26.29 2.54 26.18
C ALA A 107 24.83 2.93 25.93
N ARG A 108 24.49 4.21 26.18
CA ARG A 108 23.27 4.79 25.60
C ARG A 108 23.54 5.05 24.12
N VAL A 109 22.65 4.56 23.26
CA VAL A 109 22.79 4.71 21.80
C VAL A 109 21.48 5.17 21.20
N CYS A 110 21.55 6.13 20.28
CA CYS A 110 20.40 6.66 19.57
C CYS A 110 20.66 6.65 18.06
N SER A 111 19.67 6.25 17.28
CA SER A 111 19.64 6.43 15.82
C SER A 111 18.55 7.42 15.46
N TYR A 112 18.77 8.15 14.38
CA TYR A 112 17.80 9.13 13.89
C TYR A 112 17.56 8.98 12.39
N ASP A 113 16.45 9.55 11.95
CA ASP A 113 16.08 9.78 10.55
C ASP A 113 15.31 11.11 10.46
#